data_AF-A0A7C5IYK7-F1
#
_entry.id   AF-A0A7C5IYK7-F1
#
_cell.length_a   1.000
_cell.length_b   1.000
_cell.length_c   1.000
_cell.angle_alpha   90.00
_cell.angle_beta   90.00
_cell.angle_gamma   90.00
#
_symmetry.space_group_name_H-M   'P 1'
#
loop_
_entity.id
_entity.type
_entity.pdbx_description
1 polymer ?
#
loop_
_entity_poly.entity_id
_entity_poly.type
_entity_poly.pdbx_seq_one_letter_code
_entity_poly.pdbx_strand_id
1 'polypeptide(L)'
;MDSIEVRTMKTAFSAPVAIFVFLLSLPLLAAETPLSTAEKGNEANLDYHRAMWDPIHFKPAIDTAGNEQCLACHEEILKRKVRKKSPAGVSADEVLAWYQTLQTYEGAQETFHRRHLVTPLAKRLMDMKCTTCHQGGDPREEAPIPPDPNNKDFTLRKQVNPEICLMCHGAYPYQLMGMPGSWEESREAFQNNCLLCHTAIRTNRHQVNFLKAEAIEKAGKQDSDICYGCHGGRQWYRISYPYPRHPWPGMSKEVPDWAKDRPTESPARFRIEQQTAGK
;
A
#
# COMPACT_ATOMS: atom_id res chain seq x y z
N MET A 1 24.73 9.50 56.08
CA MET A 1 25.69 9.38 57.19
C MET A 1 25.73 7.92 57.55
N ASP A 2 26.92 7.33 57.36
CA ASP A 2 27.43 6.10 57.95
C ASP A 2 26.66 4.78 57.65
N SER A 3 27.27 3.64 57.36
CA SER A 3 28.68 3.24 57.34
C SER A 3 28.80 1.88 56.63
N ILE A 4 30.00 1.68 56.08
CA ILE A 4 30.56 0.47 55.51
C ILE A 4 30.60 -0.66 56.57
N GLU A 5 30.34 -1.91 56.18
CA GLU A 5 30.98 -3.06 56.81
C GLU A 5 31.54 -4.05 55.77
N VAL A 6 32.84 -4.28 55.92
CA VAL A 6 33.69 -5.19 55.16
C VAL A 6 33.69 -6.53 55.88
N ARG A 7 33.64 -7.65 55.15
CA ARG A 7 34.20 -8.91 55.66
C ARG A 7 35.10 -9.57 54.62
N THR A 8 36.32 -9.79 55.08
CA THR A 8 37.52 -10.23 54.38
C THR A 8 37.59 -11.73 54.11
N MET A 9 38.18 -12.06 52.94
CA MET A 9 39.20 -13.09 52.60
C MET A 9 39.22 -14.44 53.34
N LYS A 10 39.34 -15.52 52.54
CA LYS A 10 40.55 -16.38 52.56
C LYS A 10 40.76 -17.14 51.24
N THR A 11 42.03 -17.21 50.89
CA THR A 11 42.75 -17.69 49.69
C THR A 11 42.85 -19.21 49.57
N ALA A 12 43.02 -19.73 48.35
CA ALA A 12 44.06 -20.74 48.04
C ALA A 12 44.35 -20.83 46.53
N PHE A 13 45.64 -20.63 46.21
CA PHE A 13 46.30 -20.88 44.93
C PHE A 13 46.30 -22.38 44.58
N SER A 14 46.28 -22.73 43.28
CA SER A 14 47.29 -23.60 42.63
C SER A 14 46.94 -23.90 41.16
N ALA A 15 47.82 -23.49 40.26
CA ALA A 15 48.14 -24.13 38.98
C ALA A 15 49.62 -24.59 39.10
N PRO A 16 50.25 -25.36 38.18
CA PRO A 16 49.84 -25.71 36.80
C PRO A 16 50.18 -27.18 36.39
N VAL A 17 49.65 -27.67 35.25
CA VAL A 17 50.40 -28.61 34.37
C VAL A 17 49.96 -28.38 32.93
N ALA A 18 50.93 -28.04 32.09
CA ALA A 18 50.80 -27.97 30.64
C ALA A 18 50.99 -29.36 30.03
N ILE A 19 50.12 -29.75 29.09
CA ILE A 19 50.37 -30.85 28.16
C ILE A 19 50.22 -30.28 26.75
N PHE A 20 51.35 -30.18 26.06
CA PHE A 20 51.45 -29.91 24.63
C PHE A 20 51.12 -31.19 23.86
N VAL A 21 50.08 -31.15 23.02
CA VAL A 21 49.90 -32.11 21.92
C VAL A 21 49.90 -31.32 20.62
N PHE A 22 50.89 -31.62 19.79
CA PHE A 22 51.12 -31.04 18.47
C PHE A 22 50.64 -32.07 17.44
N LEU A 23 49.50 -31.85 16.77
CA LEU A 23 49.13 -32.62 15.59
C LEU A 23 48.42 -31.75 14.54
N LEU A 24 49.18 -31.49 13.48
CA LEU A 24 48.82 -31.52 12.06
C LEU A 24 47.65 -30.65 11.56
N SER A 25 48.08 -29.54 10.95
CA SER A 25 47.43 -28.75 9.92
C SER A 25 46.79 -29.57 8.78
N LEU A 26 45.49 -29.37 8.57
CA LEU A 26 44.82 -29.47 7.27
C LEU A 26 44.24 -28.09 6.93
N PRO A 27 44.55 -27.49 5.75
CA PRO A 27 43.81 -26.33 5.30
C PRO A 27 42.44 -26.80 4.81
N LEU A 28 41.40 -26.48 5.56
CA LEU A 28 40.03 -26.56 5.07
C LEU A 28 39.88 -25.45 4.01
N LEU A 29 39.83 -25.84 2.74
CA LEU A 29 39.46 -24.95 1.64
C LEU A 29 37.97 -24.58 1.85
N ALA A 30 37.73 -23.50 2.59
CA ALA A 30 36.45 -22.82 2.54
C ALA A 30 36.33 -22.21 1.15
N ALA A 31 35.52 -22.82 0.29
CA ALA A 31 35.02 -22.16 -0.89
C ALA A 31 34.12 -21.01 -0.42
N GLU A 32 34.73 -19.85 -0.20
CA GLU A 32 34.02 -18.58 -0.16
C GLU A 32 33.35 -18.42 -1.53
N THR A 33 32.06 -18.71 -1.60
CA THR A 33 31.23 -18.19 -2.67
C THR A 33 31.30 -16.66 -2.57
N PRO A 34 31.85 -15.94 -3.57
CA PRO A 34 31.76 -14.50 -3.55
C PRO A 34 30.27 -14.17 -3.68
N LEU A 35 29.71 -13.64 -2.60
CA LEU A 35 28.46 -12.89 -2.65
C LEU A 35 28.71 -11.80 -3.69
N SER A 36 28.12 -11.97 -4.89
CA SER A 36 28.24 -11.00 -5.97
C SER A 36 27.69 -9.67 -5.44
N THR A 37 28.60 -8.81 -5.01
CA THR A 37 28.34 -7.39 -4.86
C THR A 37 28.01 -6.92 -6.26
N ALA A 38 26.71 -6.79 -6.56
CA ALA A 38 26.24 -6.08 -7.72
C ALA A 38 26.95 -4.71 -7.70
N GLU A 39 27.86 -4.53 -8.66
CA GLU A 39 28.55 -3.27 -8.87
C GLU A 39 27.48 -2.18 -8.98
N LYS A 40 27.52 -1.21 -8.07
CA LYS A 40 26.88 0.09 -8.27
C LYS A 40 27.57 0.76 -9.46
N GLY A 41 27.17 0.36 -10.66
CA GLY A 41 27.55 1.00 -11.90
C GLY A 41 26.88 2.36 -12.01
N ASN A 42 27.70 3.40 -11.88
CA ASN A 42 27.52 4.78 -12.36
C ASN A 42 26.17 5.07 -13.07
N GLU A 43 25.20 5.60 -12.31
CA GLU A 43 23.78 5.77 -12.67
C GLU A 43 23.47 6.88 -13.69
N ALA A 44 24.43 7.33 -14.50
CA ALA A 44 24.24 8.52 -15.35
C ALA A 44 23.82 8.23 -16.80
N ASN A 45 23.75 6.97 -17.24
CA ASN A 45 23.23 6.63 -18.58
C ASN A 45 22.95 5.11 -18.70
N LEU A 46 22.03 4.59 -17.89
CA LEU A 46 21.52 3.26 -18.18
C LEU A 46 20.81 3.31 -19.54
N ASP A 47 21.32 2.52 -20.49
CA ASP A 47 20.62 2.27 -21.75
C ASP A 47 19.17 1.86 -21.41
N TYR A 48 18.21 2.70 -21.80
CA TYR A 48 16.79 2.48 -21.55
C TYR A 48 16.36 1.07 -21.98
N HIS A 49 16.89 0.61 -23.12
CA HIS A 49 16.58 -0.71 -23.65
C HIS A 49 17.12 -1.83 -22.79
N ARG A 50 18.23 -1.63 -22.06
CA ARG A 50 18.72 -2.61 -21.08
C ARG A 50 17.97 -2.50 -19.76
N ALA A 51 17.71 -1.28 -19.29
CA ALA A 51 17.04 -1.02 -18.01
C ALA A 51 15.62 -1.59 -17.96
N MET A 52 14.87 -1.55 -19.07
CA MET A 52 13.53 -2.14 -19.13
C MET A 52 13.51 -3.66 -18.91
N TRP A 53 14.66 -4.34 -19.07
CA TRP A 53 14.82 -5.77 -18.80
C TRP A 53 15.47 -6.08 -17.46
N ASP A 54 15.65 -5.07 -16.59
CA ASP A 54 16.15 -5.32 -15.25
C ASP A 54 15.19 -6.26 -14.48
N PRO A 55 15.70 -7.31 -13.80
CA PRO A 55 14.89 -8.25 -13.04
C PRO A 55 13.86 -7.63 -12.10
N ILE A 56 14.11 -6.42 -11.58
CA ILE A 56 13.18 -5.71 -10.68
C ILE A 56 11.81 -5.45 -11.30
N HIS A 57 11.68 -5.39 -12.62
CA HIS A 57 10.41 -5.17 -13.31
C HIS A 57 9.54 -6.42 -13.44
N PHE A 58 10.04 -7.59 -13.05
CA PHE A 58 9.36 -8.87 -13.23
C PHE A 58 9.09 -9.56 -11.90
N LYS A 59 8.08 -10.42 -11.89
CA LYS A 59 7.83 -11.33 -10.76
C LYS A 59 8.93 -12.40 -10.71
N PRO A 60 9.38 -12.81 -9.50
CA PRO A 60 8.87 -12.40 -8.19
C PRO A 60 9.51 -11.11 -7.64
N ALA A 61 10.58 -10.58 -8.24
CA ALA A 61 11.36 -9.49 -7.67
C ALA A 61 10.51 -8.23 -7.39
N ILE A 62 9.66 -7.82 -8.34
CA ILE A 62 8.79 -6.65 -8.20
C ILE A 62 7.83 -6.75 -7.01
N ASP A 63 7.38 -7.94 -6.63
CA ASP A 63 6.39 -8.10 -5.56
C ASP A 63 6.98 -7.74 -4.17
N THR A 64 8.30 -7.76 -4.04
CA THR A 64 9.02 -7.48 -2.79
C THR A 64 9.85 -6.21 -2.83
N ALA A 65 9.86 -5.49 -3.96
CA ALA A 65 10.65 -4.29 -4.13
C ALA A 65 10.21 -3.18 -3.17
N GLY A 66 11.17 -2.56 -2.50
CA GLY A 66 10.97 -1.37 -1.68
C GLY A 66 10.80 -0.11 -2.52
N ASN A 67 10.15 0.91 -1.96
CA ASN A 67 10.00 2.20 -2.64
C ASN A 67 11.36 2.82 -3.01
N GLU A 68 12.37 2.64 -2.16
CA GLU A 68 13.73 3.15 -2.35
C GLU A 68 14.36 2.56 -3.61
N GLN A 69 14.14 1.27 -3.87
CA GLN A 69 14.66 0.60 -5.07
C GLN A 69 13.99 1.13 -6.34
N CYS A 70 12.66 1.32 -6.30
CA CYS A 70 11.94 1.89 -7.43
C CYS A 70 12.34 3.35 -7.68
N LEU A 71 12.44 4.15 -6.63
CA LEU A 71 12.70 5.59 -6.71
C LEU A 71 14.16 5.93 -7.01
N ALA A 72 15.10 4.98 -6.90
CA ALA A 72 16.48 5.18 -7.35
C ALA A 72 16.53 5.55 -8.85
N CYS A 73 15.70 4.91 -9.67
CA CYS A 73 15.60 5.21 -11.10
C CYS A 73 14.39 6.08 -11.46
N HIS A 74 13.32 6.07 -10.64
CA HIS A 74 12.04 6.73 -10.92
C HIS A 74 11.73 7.95 -10.04
N GLU A 75 12.73 8.59 -9.43
CA GLU A 75 12.50 9.76 -8.57
C GLU A 75 11.77 10.93 -9.26
N GLU A 76 11.81 11.01 -10.60
CA GLU A 76 11.16 12.06 -11.39
C GLU A 76 9.64 12.10 -11.17
N ILE A 77 9.02 10.96 -10.86
CA ILE A 77 7.57 10.89 -10.59
C ILE A 77 7.18 11.67 -9.33
N LEU A 78 8.10 11.84 -8.38
CA LEU A 78 7.92 12.65 -7.18
C LEU A 78 8.40 14.08 -7.36
N LYS A 79 9.38 14.33 -8.23
CA LYS A 79 9.89 15.69 -8.51
C LYS A 79 9.00 16.48 -9.46
N ARG A 80 8.38 15.81 -10.44
CA ARG A 80 7.53 16.45 -11.46
C ARG A 80 6.27 17.05 -10.82
N LYS A 81 6.05 18.34 -11.07
CA LYS A 81 4.83 19.08 -10.69
C LYS A 81 3.98 19.44 -11.91
N VAL A 82 2.75 19.85 -11.65
CA VAL A 82 1.90 20.49 -12.67
C VAL A 82 2.58 21.76 -13.19
N ARG A 83 2.31 22.11 -14.46
CA ARG A 83 2.81 23.37 -15.03
C ARG A 83 2.11 24.54 -14.34
N LYS A 84 2.83 25.66 -14.14
CA LYS A 84 2.23 26.89 -13.59
C LYS A 84 1.14 27.45 -14.51
N LYS A 85 1.33 27.33 -15.82
CA LYS A 85 0.35 27.69 -16.85
C LYS A 85 0.15 26.54 -17.83
N SER A 86 -1.08 26.35 -18.28
CA SER A 86 -1.39 25.42 -19.37
C SER A 86 -0.82 25.93 -20.70
N PRO A 87 -0.72 25.08 -21.74
CA PRO A 87 -0.39 25.53 -23.09
C PRO A 87 -1.34 26.63 -23.63
N ALA A 88 -2.57 26.70 -23.11
CA ALA A 88 -3.56 27.72 -23.46
C ALA A 88 -3.45 28.99 -22.59
N GLY A 89 -2.45 29.09 -21.71
CA GLY A 89 -2.18 30.29 -20.89
C GLY A 89 -2.92 30.35 -19.54
N VAL A 90 -3.83 29.41 -19.25
CA VAL A 90 -4.60 29.35 -18.00
C VAL A 90 -3.69 29.01 -16.83
N SER A 91 -3.75 29.81 -15.76
CA SER A 91 -2.94 29.58 -14.56
C SER A 91 -3.49 28.43 -13.72
N ALA A 92 -2.60 27.61 -13.15
CA ALA A 92 -2.99 26.42 -12.38
C ALA A 92 -3.60 26.74 -11.00
N ASP A 93 -3.34 27.93 -10.47
CA ASP A 93 -3.91 28.47 -9.22
C ASP A 93 -5.26 29.18 -9.42
N GLU A 94 -5.63 29.48 -10.68
CA GLU A 94 -6.92 30.09 -11.02
C GLU A 94 -8.01 29.05 -11.32
N VAL A 95 -7.66 27.75 -11.34
CA VAL A 95 -8.60 26.67 -11.67
C VAL A 95 -8.51 25.54 -10.66
N LEU A 96 -9.67 25.02 -10.27
CA LEU A 96 -9.77 23.79 -9.48
C LEU A 96 -9.76 22.59 -10.43
N ALA A 97 -8.93 21.60 -10.14
CA ALA A 97 -9.10 20.30 -10.76
C ALA A 97 -10.37 19.63 -10.24
N TRP A 98 -11.02 18.80 -11.07
CA TRP A 98 -12.28 18.12 -10.74
C TRP A 98 -12.28 17.40 -9.38
N TYR A 99 -11.09 16.98 -8.94
CA TYR A 99 -10.92 16.25 -7.71
C TYR A 99 -10.88 17.17 -6.47
N GLN A 100 -10.55 18.46 -6.60
CA GLN A 100 -10.43 19.43 -5.49
C GLN A 100 -11.78 19.99 -5.03
N THR A 101 -12.88 19.40 -5.48
CA THR A 101 -14.24 19.83 -5.12
C THR A 101 -14.63 19.45 -3.69
N LEU A 102 -13.85 18.59 -3.03
CA LEU A 102 -14.02 18.22 -1.62
C LEU A 102 -12.98 18.92 -0.74
N GLN A 103 -13.41 19.39 0.44
CA GLN A 103 -12.55 20.09 1.39
C GLN A 103 -11.35 19.25 1.85
N THR A 104 -11.47 17.93 1.80
CA THR A 104 -10.39 17.00 2.16
C THR A 104 -9.15 17.08 1.27
N TYR A 105 -9.23 17.80 0.14
CA TYR A 105 -8.15 17.90 -0.84
C TYR A 105 -7.69 19.33 -1.09
N GLU A 106 -7.28 19.97 -0.01
CA GLU A 106 -6.64 21.28 0.00
C GLU A 106 -5.27 21.28 -0.68
N GLY A 107 -4.82 22.48 -1.05
CA GLY A 107 -3.49 22.74 -1.61
C GLY A 107 -3.47 22.81 -3.13
N ALA A 108 -2.26 22.94 -3.68
CA ALA A 108 -2.07 23.09 -5.12
C ALA A 108 -2.48 21.82 -5.88
N GLN A 109 -2.76 21.97 -7.18
CA GLN A 109 -2.85 20.84 -8.08
C GLN A 109 -1.54 20.04 -8.07
N GLU A 110 -1.65 18.72 -8.12
CA GLU A 110 -0.51 17.81 -7.97
C GLU A 110 -0.62 16.66 -8.97
N THR A 111 0.52 16.08 -9.34
CA THR A 111 0.60 14.95 -10.26
C THR A 111 0.08 13.66 -9.63
N PHE A 112 -0.26 12.67 -10.46
CA PHE A 112 -0.86 11.40 -10.01
C PHE A 112 -0.07 10.75 -8.87
N HIS A 113 1.22 10.48 -9.05
CA HIS A 113 2.03 9.83 -8.02
C HIS A 113 2.15 10.69 -6.76
N ARG A 114 2.37 11.99 -6.92
CA ARG A 114 2.49 12.89 -5.76
C ARG A 114 1.23 12.89 -4.90
N ARG A 115 0.06 12.82 -5.54
CA ARG A 115 -1.24 12.76 -4.85
C ARG A 115 -1.43 11.54 -3.99
N HIS A 116 -0.87 10.40 -4.39
CA HIS A 116 -1.01 9.14 -3.67
C HIS A 116 0.12 8.87 -2.69
N LEU A 117 1.25 9.59 -2.78
CA LEU A 117 2.45 9.31 -1.99
C LEU A 117 2.89 10.45 -1.06
N VAL A 118 2.81 11.72 -1.49
CA VAL A 118 3.52 12.81 -0.79
C VAL A 118 2.67 14.01 -0.38
N THR A 119 1.41 14.09 -0.81
CA THR A 119 0.51 15.14 -0.30
C THR A 119 0.21 14.95 1.19
N PRO A 120 -0.18 16.01 1.92
CA PRO A 120 -0.51 15.89 3.35
C PRO A 120 -1.57 14.82 3.64
N LEU A 121 -2.64 14.76 2.84
CA LEU A 121 -3.69 13.75 3.00
C LEU A 121 -3.16 12.34 2.75
N ALA A 122 -2.38 12.13 1.68
CA ALA A 122 -1.79 10.83 1.40
C ALA A 122 -0.89 10.37 2.55
N LYS A 123 0.02 11.24 3.01
CA LYS A 123 0.89 10.91 4.15
C LYS A 123 0.11 10.61 5.43
N ARG A 124 -1.04 11.28 5.64
CA ARG A 124 -1.89 11.09 6.82
C ARG A 124 -2.68 9.78 6.76
N LEU A 125 -3.28 9.44 5.63
CA LEU A 125 -4.29 8.37 5.53
C LEU A 125 -3.84 7.13 4.76
N MET A 126 -2.87 7.28 3.85
CA MET A 126 -2.42 6.23 2.95
C MET A 126 -1.03 5.74 3.37
N ASP A 127 -0.75 4.49 3.04
CA ASP A 127 0.58 3.86 3.16
C ASP A 127 0.96 3.15 1.85
N MET A 128 0.55 3.74 0.72
CA MET A 128 0.76 3.16 -0.60
C MET A 128 2.25 3.07 -0.92
N LYS A 129 2.62 1.97 -1.56
CA LYS A 129 3.96 1.69 -2.08
C LYS A 129 3.91 1.64 -3.60
N CYS A 130 5.05 1.73 -4.27
CA CYS A 130 5.16 1.51 -5.71
C CYS A 130 4.47 0.18 -6.11
N THR A 131 4.72 -0.86 -5.31
CA THR A 131 4.22 -2.22 -5.51
C THR A 131 2.74 -2.43 -5.12
N THR A 132 2.10 -1.41 -4.51
CA THR A 132 0.63 -1.43 -4.34
C THR A 132 -0.04 -1.49 -5.71
N CYS A 133 0.42 -0.65 -6.65
CA CYS A 133 -0.13 -0.55 -8.00
C CYS A 133 0.68 -1.34 -9.03
N HIS A 134 2.01 -1.27 -8.97
CA HIS A 134 2.88 -1.92 -9.94
C HIS A 134 3.13 -3.37 -9.56
N GLN A 135 2.81 -4.30 -10.45
CA GLN A 135 3.02 -5.75 -10.26
C GLN A 135 4.00 -6.32 -11.28
N GLY A 136 4.74 -5.44 -11.95
CA GLY A 136 5.60 -5.77 -13.06
C GLY A 136 4.81 -5.99 -14.34
N GLY A 137 5.54 -6.30 -15.40
CA GLY A 137 4.96 -6.70 -16.68
C GLY A 137 6.06 -7.23 -17.58
N ASP A 138 5.80 -8.35 -18.27
CA ASP A 138 6.72 -8.86 -19.28
C ASP A 138 6.35 -8.28 -20.65
N PRO A 139 7.22 -7.45 -21.28
CA PRO A 139 6.98 -6.98 -22.64
C PRO A 139 6.85 -8.11 -23.67
N ARG A 140 7.33 -9.32 -23.36
CA ARG A 140 7.19 -10.54 -24.18
C ARG A 140 5.87 -11.26 -23.96
N GLU A 141 5.06 -10.83 -22.99
CA GLU A 141 3.77 -11.45 -22.71
C GLU A 141 2.85 -11.37 -23.94
N GLU A 142 2.42 -12.56 -24.39
CA GLU A 142 1.51 -12.73 -25.50
C GLU A 142 0.07 -12.80 -25.02
N ALA A 143 -0.85 -12.26 -25.81
CA ALA A 143 -2.27 -12.36 -25.49
C ALA A 143 -2.73 -13.83 -25.61
N PRO A 144 -3.48 -14.37 -24.64
CA PRO A 144 -4.02 -15.72 -24.75
C PRO A 144 -4.98 -15.82 -25.95
N ILE A 145 -4.85 -16.91 -26.71
CA ILE A 145 -5.72 -17.23 -27.85
C ILE A 145 -6.30 -18.64 -27.63
N PRO A 146 -7.63 -18.79 -27.47
CA PRO A 146 -8.63 -17.72 -27.44
C PRO A 146 -8.52 -16.86 -26.16
N PRO A 147 -9.02 -15.61 -26.17
CA PRO A 147 -9.06 -14.78 -24.96
C PRO A 147 -9.87 -15.45 -23.84
N ASP A 148 -9.37 -15.40 -22.61
CA ASP A 148 -10.13 -15.79 -21.41
C ASP A 148 -10.71 -14.53 -20.73
N PRO A 149 -12.01 -14.25 -20.90
CA PRO A 149 -12.63 -13.08 -20.27
C PRO A 149 -12.74 -13.17 -18.75
N ASN A 150 -12.50 -14.35 -18.15
CA ASN A 150 -12.57 -14.56 -16.71
C ASN A 150 -11.22 -14.33 -16.01
N ASN A 151 -10.11 -14.30 -16.75
CA ASN A 151 -8.80 -14.04 -16.19
C ASN A 151 -8.58 -12.53 -15.97
N LYS A 152 -9.01 -12.05 -14.80
CA LYS A 152 -8.87 -10.65 -14.38
C LYS A 152 -7.45 -10.27 -13.96
N ASP A 153 -6.61 -11.26 -13.70
CA ASP A 153 -5.23 -11.07 -13.29
C ASP A 153 -4.28 -10.88 -14.49
N PHE A 154 -4.72 -11.27 -15.68
CA PHE A 154 -3.95 -11.08 -16.91
C PHE A 154 -4.02 -9.63 -17.40
N THR A 155 -2.90 -8.92 -17.26
CA THR A 155 -2.79 -7.51 -17.63
C THR A 155 -1.78 -7.35 -18.76
N LEU A 156 -2.09 -7.87 -19.95
CA LEU A 156 -1.24 -7.88 -21.14
C LEU A 156 -0.27 -6.69 -21.22
N ARG A 157 1.01 -6.91 -20.87
CA ARG A 157 2.11 -5.93 -20.91
C ARG A 157 1.88 -4.65 -20.09
N LYS A 158 0.80 -4.54 -19.32
CA LYS A 158 0.54 -3.42 -18.41
C LYS A 158 1.27 -3.68 -17.11
N GLN A 159 1.99 -2.68 -16.62
CA GLN A 159 2.65 -2.74 -15.31
C GLN A 159 1.66 -2.65 -14.14
N VAL A 160 0.42 -2.23 -14.40
CA VAL A 160 -0.63 -1.97 -13.42
C VAL A 160 -1.94 -2.61 -13.87
N ASN A 161 -2.56 -3.40 -12.99
CA ASN A 161 -3.94 -3.84 -13.15
C ASN A 161 -4.90 -2.69 -12.77
N PRO A 162 -5.74 -2.18 -13.69
CA PRO A 162 -6.65 -1.07 -13.38
C PRO A 162 -7.67 -1.39 -12.27
N GLU A 163 -7.90 -2.66 -11.91
CA GLU A 163 -8.73 -3.00 -10.74
C GLU A 163 -8.18 -2.42 -9.43
N ILE A 164 -6.87 -2.13 -9.33
CA ILE A 164 -6.30 -1.45 -8.17
C ILE A 164 -6.85 -0.03 -8.00
N CYS A 165 -7.11 0.66 -9.10
CA CYS A 165 -7.68 2.00 -9.09
C CYS A 165 -9.15 1.95 -8.70
N LEU A 166 -9.88 0.92 -9.14
CA LEU A 166 -11.29 0.73 -8.82
C LEU A 166 -11.51 0.66 -7.31
N MET A 167 -10.56 0.11 -6.55
CA MET A 167 -10.61 0.07 -5.09
C MET A 167 -10.86 1.45 -4.48
N CYS A 168 -10.23 2.50 -4.99
CA CYS A 168 -10.35 3.87 -4.43
C CYS A 168 -11.24 4.81 -5.27
N HIS A 169 -11.45 4.50 -6.54
CA HIS A 169 -12.15 5.36 -7.51
C HIS A 169 -13.46 4.75 -8.04
N GLY A 170 -13.97 3.73 -7.36
CA GLY A 170 -15.28 3.15 -7.62
C GLY A 170 -16.44 4.10 -7.30
N ALA A 171 -17.59 3.81 -7.88
CA ALA A 171 -18.83 4.54 -7.60
C ALA A 171 -19.31 4.33 -6.16
N TYR A 172 -19.98 5.33 -5.59
CA TYR A 172 -20.62 5.24 -4.28
C TYR A 172 -21.73 4.17 -4.28
N PRO A 173 -21.62 3.07 -3.50
CA PRO A 173 -22.54 1.93 -3.59
C PRO A 173 -23.85 2.14 -2.79
N TYR A 174 -24.51 3.28 -2.97
CA TYR A 174 -25.64 3.70 -2.13
C TYR A 174 -26.80 2.69 -2.11
N GLN A 175 -27.10 2.04 -3.24
CA GLN A 175 -28.15 1.01 -3.28
C GLN A 175 -27.80 -0.20 -2.40
N LEU A 176 -26.53 -0.61 -2.38
CA LEU A 176 -26.07 -1.73 -1.55
C LEU A 176 -26.10 -1.40 -0.05
N MET A 177 -26.05 -0.11 0.29
CA MET A 177 -26.17 0.39 1.65
C MET A 177 -27.62 0.67 2.06
N GLY A 178 -28.58 0.49 1.16
CA GLY A 178 -30.00 0.78 1.42
C GLY A 178 -30.30 2.28 1.56
N MET A 179 -29.47 3.14 0.95
CA MET A 179 -29.67 4.58 0.98
C MET A 179 -30.66 5.04 -0.10
N PRO A 180 -31.41 6.14 0.14
CA PRO A 180 -32.44 6.62 -0.79
C PRO A 180 -31.89 7.25 -2.08
N GLY A 181 -30.62 7.62 -2.13
CA GLY A 181 -29.97 8.27 -3.28
C GLY A 181 -28.45 8.35 -3.11
N SER A 182 -27.78 9.09 -4.01
CA SER A 182 -26.33 9.33 -3.91
C SER A 182 -25.95 10.03 -2.59
N TRP A 183 -24.66 10.12 -2.27
CA TRP A 183 -24.25 10.85 -1.06
C TRP A 183 -24.64 12.32 -1.15
N GLU A 184 -24.48 12.96 -2.30
CA GLU A 184 -24.88 14.35 -2.54
C GLU A 184 -26.37 14.58 -2.26
N GLU A 185 -27.21 13.61 -2.62
CA GLU A 185 -28.66 13.70 -2.46
C GLU A 185 -29.12 13.36 -1.03
N SER A 186 -28.41 12.48 -0.34
CA SER A 186 -28.89 11.88 0.92
C SER A 186 -28.13 12.33 2.16
N ARG A 187 -26.94 12.93 2.05
CA ARG A 187 -26.06 13.24 3.18
C ARG A 187 -26.74 14.04 4.30
N GLU A 188 -27.62 14.97 3.97
CA GLU A 188 -28.32 15.80 4.95
C GLU A 188 -29.26 14.98 5.84
N ALA A 189 -29.99 14.02 5.25
CA ALA A 189 -30.86 13.09 5.99
C ALA A 189 -30.08 12.21 6.97
N PHE A 190 -28.78 12.00 6.70
CA PHE A 190 -27.84 11.29 7.56
C PHE A 190 -26.89 12.24 8.30
N GLN A 191 -27.27 13.50 8.51
CA GLN A 191 -26.52 14.49 9.29
C GLN A 191 -25.07 14.68 8.84
N ASN A 192 -24.80 14.48 7.54
CA ASN A 192 -23.46 14.44 6.96
C ASN A 192 -22.51 13.52 7.75
N ASN A 193 -23.00 12.37 8.23
CA ASN A 193 -22.28 11.52 9.16
C ASN A 193 -22.34 10.03 8.77
N CYS A 194 -21.31 9.55 8.08
CA CYS A 194 -21.19 8.12 7.72
C CYS A 194 -21.13 7.19 8.94
N LEU A 195 -20.70 7.71 10.10
CA LEU A 195 -20.55 6.95 11.33
C LEU A 195 -21.87 6.69 12.07
N LEU A 196 -22.99 7.29 11.64
CA LEU A 196 -24.32 6.92 12.15
C LEU A 196 -24.58 5.42 12.00
N CYS A 197 -24.12 4.82 10.89
CA CYS A 197 -24.24 3.39 10.65
C CYS A 197 -22.91 2.66 10.91
N HIS A 198 -21.80 3.19 10.40
CA HIS A 198 -20.52 2.47 10.41
C HIS A 198 -19.88 2.30 11.81
N THR A 199 -20.45 2.88 12.86
CA THR A 199 -20.04 2.53 14.23
C THR A 199 -20.57 1.16 14.69
N ALA A 200 -21.69 0.70 14.12
CA ALA A 200 -22.33 -0.57 14.46
C ALA A 200 -22.20 -1.64 13.37
N ILE A 201 -22.09 -1.24 12.10
CA ILE A 201 -21.92 -2.17 10.97
C ILE A 201 -20.56 -2.03 10.32
N ARG A 202 -19.99 -3.16 9.87
CA ARG A 202 -18.65 -3.22 9.27
C ARG A 202 -17.62 -2.53 10.16
N THR A 203 -17.55 -2.91 11.44
CA THR A 203 -16.86 -2.16 12.51
C THR A 203 -15.34 -2.20 12.44
N ASN A 204 -14.78 -3.22 11.79
CA ASN A 204 -13.34 -3.33 11.52
C ASN A 204 -13.08 -3.05 10.03
N ARG A 205 -12.52 -1.87 9.72
CA ARG A 205 -12.33 -1.37 8.35
C ARG A 205 -10.88 -1.07 8.06
N HIS A 206 -10.58 -0.91 6.76
CA HIS A 206 -9.31 -0.40 6.27
C HIS A 206 -8.08 -1.22 6.69
N GLN A 207 -8.28 -2.49 7.08
CA GLN A 207 -7.22 -3.41 7.51
C GLN A 207 -6.44 -3.96 6.31
N VAL A 208 -5.72 -3.07 5.63
CA VAL A 208 -4.90 -3.37 4.46
C VAL A 208 -3.57 -2.65 4.57
N ASN A 209 -2.52 -3.25 4.00
CA ASN A 209 -1.14 -2.75 4.12
C ASN A 209 -0.81 -1.47 3.34
N PHE A 210 -1.79 -0.87 2.67
CA PHE A 210 -1.63 0.38 1.90
C PHE A 210 -2.49 1.53 2.44
N LEU A 211 -3.18 1.34 3.57
CA LEU A 211 -3.98 2.36 4.26
C LEU A 211 -3.64 2.39 5.75
N LYS A 212 -3.78 3.57 6.36
CA LYS A 212 -3.58 3.79 7.79
C LYS A 212 -4.92 3.78 8.51
N ALA A 213 -5.40 2.58 8.85
CA ALA A 213 -6.75 2.37 9.39
C ALA A 213 -7.09 3.33 10.56
N GLU A 214 -6.25 3.38 11.60
CA GLU A 214 -6.51 4.25 12.76
C GLU A 214 -6.58 5.73 12.40
N ALA A 215 -5.71 6.20 11.48
CA ALA A 215 -5.70 7.58 11.05
C ALA A 215 -6.96 7.93 10.24
N ILE A 216 -7.44 7.01 9.41
CA ILE A 216 -8.70 7.14 8.66
C ILE A 216 -9.88 7.19 9.63
N GLU A 217 -9.98 6.26 10.57
CA GLU A 217 -11.09 6.24 11.54
C GLU A 217 -11.10 7.48 12.43
N LYS A 218 -9.93 8.02 12.78
CA LYS A 218 -9.82 9.30 13.50
C LYS A 218 -10.26 10.48 12.63
N ALA A 219 -9.86 10.52 11.36
CA ALA A 219 -10.22 11.59 10.44
C ALA A 219 -11.72 11.58 10.10
N GLY A 220 -12.30 10.41 9.84
CA GLY A 220 -13.72 10.26 9.51
C GLY A 220 -14.69 10.63 10.64
N LYS A 221 -14.22 10.64 11.90
CA LYS A 221 -14.98 11.19 13.05
C LYS A 221 -15.10 12.71 13.01
N GLN A 222 -14.18 13.38 12.33
CA GLN A 222 -14.14 14.84 12.25
C GLN A 222 -14.87 15.35 11.02
N ASP A 223 -14.78 14.61 9.92
CA ASP A 223 -15.30 15.02 8.61
C ASP A 223 -15.68 13.80 7.77
N SER A 224 -16.96 13.70 7.38
CA SER A 224 -17.46 12.63 6.53
C SER A 224 -17.00 12.73 5.08
N ASP A 225 -16.52 13.89 4.63
CA ASP A 225 -15.92 14.01 3.29
C ASP A 225 -14.63 13.19 3.18
N ILE A 226 -14.03 12.76 4.31
CA ILE A 226 -12.93 11.78 4.33
C ILE A 226 -13.43 10.43 3.83
N CYS A 227 -14.58 10.00 4.34
CA CYS A 227 -15.22 8.76 3.92
C CYS A 227 -15.69 8.88 2.48
N TYR A 228 -16.44 9.94 2.16
CA TYR A 228 -17.01 10.13 0.83
C TYR A 228 -15.92 10.28 -0.24
N GLY A 229 -14.86 11.04 0.04
CA GLY A 229 -13.75 11.24 -0.90
C GLY A 229 -13.09 9.94 -1.37
N CYS A 230 -13.04 8.92 -0.52
CA CYS A 230 -12.51 7.59 -0.85
C CYS A 230 -13.59 6.60 -1.35
N HIS A 231 -14.86 6.79 -0.98
CA HIS A 231 -15.94 5.84 -1.28
C HIS A 231 -16.87 6.27 -2.44
N GLY A 232 -16.60 7.37 -3.13
CA GLY A 232 -17.34 7.73 -4.34
C GLY A 232 -17.22 9.17 -4.78
N GLY A 233 -16.76 10.07 -3.92
CA GLY A 233 -16.50 11.47 -4.24
C GLY A 233 -15.40 11.68 -5.28
N ARG A 234 -14.69 10.59 -5.67
CA ARG A 234 -13.68 10.57 -6.72
C ARG A 234 -13.88 9.43 -7.70
N GLN A 235 -15.13 9.27 -8.12
CA GLN A 235 -15.52 8.24 -9.05
C GLN A 235 -14.86 8.43 -10.43
N TRP A 236 -14.01 7.49 -10.83
CA TRP A 236 -13.55 7.31 -12.22
C TRP A 236 -14.32 6.20 -12.92
N TYR A 237 -14.72 5.20 -12.14
CA TYR A 237 -15.38 4.02 -12.64
C TYR A 237 -16.89 4.15 -12.47
N ARG A 238 -17.66 3.71 -13.46
CA ARG A 238 -19.13 3.68 -13.36
C ARG A 238 -19.66 2.64 -12.38
N ILE A 239 -18.78 1.77 -11.89
CA ILE A 239 -19.10 0.64 -11.01
C ILE A 239 -18.46 0.84 -9.64
N SER A 240 -19.09 0.31 -8.60
CA SER A 240 -18.51 0.25 -7.26
C SER A 240 -17.53 -0.90 -7.13
N TYR A 241 -16.52 -0.75 -6.28
CA TYR A 241 -15.60 -1.84 -6.01
C TYR A 241 -16.23 -2.98 -5.19
N PRO A 242 -15.94 -4.23 -5.59
CA PRO A 242 -15.81 -5.48 -4.86
C PRO A 242 -15.81 -5.64 -3.35
N TYR A 243 -15.71 -4.61 -2.50
CA TYR A 243 -15.14 -4.73 -1.15
C TYR A 243 -15.52 -6.03 -0.40
N PRO A 244 -14.51 -6.80 0.08
CA PRO A 244 -14.76 -8.04 0.79
C PRO A 244 -15.70 -7.88 1.98
N ARG A 245 -16.59 -8.84 2.16
CA ARG A 245 -17.61 -8.86 3.20
C ARG A 245 -17.09 -9.57 4.44
N HIS A 246 -16.10 -8.95 5.10
CA HIS A 246 -15.58 -9.41 6.39
C HIS A 246 -16.71 -9.48 7.42
N PRO A 247 -16.74 -10.49 8.31
CA PRO A 247 -17.71 -10.56 9.39
C PRO A 247 -17.67 -9.34 10.32
N TRP A 248 -18.82 -8.92 10.84
CA TRP A 248 -18.92 -7.94 11.92
C TRP A 248 -19.95 -8.40 12.98
N PRO A 249 -19.88 -7.90 14.22
CA PRO A 249 -20.84 -8.24 15.26
C PRO A 249 -22.28 -7.95 14.83
N GLY A 250 -23.18 -8.92 14.97
CA GLY A 250 -24.60 -8.77 14.60
C GLY A 250 -24.88 -8.88 13.10
N MET A 251 -23.90 -9.25 12.28
CA MET A 251 -24.12 -9.54 10.86
C MET A 251 -25.07 -10.74 10.68
N SER A 252 -26.07 -10.60 9.81
CA SER A 252 -26.98 -11.70 9.47
C SER A 252 -26.21 -12.89 8.89
N LYS A 253 -26.60 -14.11 9.30
CA LYS A 253 -26.11 -15.36 8.72
C LYS A 253 -26.59 -15.53 7.27
N GLU A 254 -27.70 -14.91 6.91
CA GLU A 254 -28.19 -14.90 5.54
C GLU A 254 -27.33 -13.97 4.69
N VAL A 255 -26.84 -14.51 3.56
CA VAL A 255 -26.05 -13.75 2.58
C VAL A 255 -27.00 -13.23 1.50
N PRO A 256 -27.19 -11.90 1.37
CA PRO A 256 -28.01 -11.33 0.31
C PRO A 256 -27.52 -11.75 -1.08
N ASP A 257 -28.41 -11.84 -2.05
CA ASP A 257 -28.09 -12.29 -3.41
C ASP A 257 -26.93 -11.51 -4.05
N TRP A 258 -26.91 -10.18 -3.90
CA TRP A 258 -25.84 -9.32 -4.44
C TRP A 258 -24.45 -9.60 -3.83
N ALA A 259 -24.40 -10.29 -2.68
CA ALA A 259 -23.19 -10.54 -1.91
C ALA A 259 -22.66 -11.98 -2.04
N LYS A 260 -23.36 -12.88 -2.75
CA LYS A 260 -23.00 -14.31 -2.83
C LYS A 260 -21.59 -14.55 -3.36
N ASP A 261 -21.16 -13.75 -4.33
CA ASP A 261 -19.83 -13.88 -4.96
C ASP A 261 -18.78 -12.92 -4.35
N ARG A 262 -19.10 -12.25 -3.24
CA ARG A 262 -18.15 -11.33 -2.59
C ARG A 262 -17.15 -12.13 -1.75
N PRO A 263 -15.83 -11.86 -1.88
CA PRO A 263 -14.85 -12.49 -0.99
C PRO A 263 -15.09 -12.08 0.46
N THR A 264 -14.72 -12.92 1.41
CA THR A 264 -14.80 -12.63 2.86
C THR A 264 -13.51 -12.06 3.44
N GLU A 265 -12.45 -12.02 2.64
CA GLU A 265 -11.12 -11.54 3.01
C GLU A 265 -10.52 -10.66 1.92
N SER A 266 -9.68 -9.72 2.31
CA SER A 266 -8.83 -8.97 1.36
C SER A 266 -7.86 -9.90 0.61
N PRO A 267 -7.40 -9.55 -0.61
CA PRO A 267 -6.35 -10.29 -1.30
C PRO A 267 -5.11 -10.46 -0.43
N ALA A 268 -4.46 -11.63 -0.49
CA ALA A 268 -3.35 -12.00 0.39
C ALA A 268 -2.23 -10.93 0.43
N ARG A 269 -1.87 -10.37 -0.73
CA ARG A 269 -0.83 -9.32 -0.86
C ARG A 269 -1.14 -8.00 -0.15
N PHE A 270 -2.39 -7.80 0.27
CA PHE A 270 -2.84 -6.60 0.98
C PHE A 270 -3.15 -6.85 2.44
N ARG A 271 -3.14 -8.11 2.89
CA ARG A 271 -3.38 -8.42 4.30
C ARG A 271 -2.22 -7.89 5.13
N ILE A 272 -2.55 -7.37 6.29
CA ILE A 272 -1.57 -7.04 7.31
C ILE A 272 -1.24 -8.36 8.01
N GLU A 273 0.04 -8.75 8.07
CA GLU A 273 0.50 -9.93 8.82
C GLU A 273 0.35 -9.68 10.32
N GLN A 274 -0.90 -9.70 10.82
CA GLN A 274 -1.33 -9.88 12.22
C GLN A 274 -2.82 -9.52 12.33
N GLN A 275 -3.72 -10.43 11.94
CA GLN A 275 -5.05 -10.60 12.57
C GLN A 275 -5.46 -12.08 12.58
N THR A 276 -4.54 -12.97 12.99
CA THR A 276 -4.87 -14.24 13.64
C THR A 276 -4.86 -14.00 15.16
N ALA A 277 -5.81 -13.20 15.65
CA ALA A 277 -6.10 -13.12 17.08
C ALA A 277 -7.58 -12.71 17.24
N GLY A 278 -8.43 -13.72 17.10
CA GLY A 278 -9.89 -13.58 17.21
C GLY A 278 -10.58 -14.88 16.80
N LYS A 279 -10.15 -15.99 17.39
CA LYS A 279 -11.04 -17.14 17.59
C LYS A 279 -11.94 -16.84 18.77
#